data_AF-A0A5Q3L2E7-F1
#
_entry.id   AF-A0A5Q3L2E7-F1
#
_cell.length_a   1.000
_cell.length_b   1.000
_cell.length_c   1.000
_cell.angle_alpha   90.00
_cell.angle_beta   90.00
_cell.angle_gamma   90.00
#
_symmetry.space_group_name_H-M   'P 1'
#
loop_
_entity.id
_entity.type
_entity.pdbx_description
1 polymer ?
#
loop_
_entity_poly.entity_id
_entity_poly.type
_entity_poly.pdbx_seq_one_letter_code
_entity_poly.pdbx_strand_id
1 'polypeptide(L)'
;MSKTMYDWTRFWHPIGEPPRFYDSGSLIEPESDRGRYEGQHLKPLSEYSHCPCLILLGEPGSGKTTEFRQEVHRRTEAAEKIGGSVIDISLNEYGTDVSLRSAILNHESLATWRNSERTLHLLLDSLDEGQLGIENLSQVLRSILKELKTGIDRLRLLITCRTAEWPQTLQNAIHEMWDKNNVKTLQIAPLRRSDIEIAAKENSVEPDRFVKNLIEKRAACFATNPITLNLLLKRNQKPEDFPETETEIYEQGCLDLCTELSEERGARKNGIGEVSFAQRLEIASKIAAYAVFCNKSIIDTSRQCVSGSDHLTMSELARDTEILDGVCFSVSEQAVREALSTGIFVGRGANQLTFLHRTFAEFLAARYLQRRELSSEQIESLIFHPEMEGKLVPQLSETIARLATNNSRLTTKILAIDPELLLRSDVFSFDEKSKYTLVEKLLQQFETEETSFSRFSRDLSYQRLRTWGQNHFLSCL
;
A
#
# COMPACT_ATOMS: atom_id res chain seq x y z
N MET A 1 18.76 -10.03 5.50
CA MET A 1 18.40 -9.98 6.93
C MET A 1 17.40 -11.09 7.21
N SER A 2 17.47 -11.80 8.34
CA SER A 2 16.45 -12.77 8.71
C SER A 2 15.12 -12.05 8.91
N LYS A 3 14.14 -12.37 8.07
CA LYS A 3 12.77 -11.84 8.15
C LYS A 3 12.17 -12.40 9.44
N THR A 4 11.93 -11.57 10.45
CA THR A 4 11.25 -12.00 11.68
C THR A 4 9.88 -12.53 11.27
N MET A 5 9.63 -13.81 11.53
CA MET A 5 8.32 -14.42 11.31
C MET A 5 7.54 -14.30 12.61
N TYR A 6 6.42 -13.59 12.55
CA TYR A 6 5.50 -13.44 13.67
C TYR A 6 4.46 -14.56 13.67
N ASP A 7 4.02 -14.97 14.85
CA ASP A 7 2.94 -15.96 14.99
C ASP A 7 1.56 -15.31 14.81
N TRP A 8 1.32 -14.81 13.60
CA TRP A 8 0.06 -14.20 13.19
C TRP A 8 -0.61 -14.99 12.07
N THR A 9 -1.93 -14.79 11.90
CA THR A 9 -2.67 -15.35 10.77
C THR A 9 -2.90 -14.24 9.74
N ARG A 10 -2.46 -14.46 8.50
CA ARG A 10 -2.75 -13.53 7.40
C ARG A 10 -4.05 -13.90 6.71
N PHE A 11 -4.75 -12.87 6.25
CA PHE A 11 -6.03 -12.98 5.59
C PHE A 11 -5.93 -12.61 4.13
N TRP A 12 -6.78 -13.25 3.33
CA TRP A 12 -6.87 -13.10 1.89
C TRP A 12 -8.33 -12.82 1.52
N HIS A 13 -8.55 -12.10 0.44
CA HIS A 13 -9.88 -11.81 -0.09
C HIS A 13 -9.93 -11.97 -1.61
N PRO A 14 -11.08 -12.31 -2.22
CA PRO A 14 -11.24 -12.30 -3.67
C PRO A 14 -11.05 -10.90 -4.27
N ILE A 15 -10.54 -10.85 -5.51
CA ILE A 15 -10.53 -9.59 -6.28
C ILE A 15 -11.97 -9.16 -6.55
N GLY A 16 -12.30 -7.92 -6.18
CA GLY A 16 -13.65 -7.34 -6.31
C GLY A 16 -14.42 -7.24 -4.99
N GLU A 17 -13.94 -7.91 -3.94
CA GLU A 17 -14.49 -7.83 -2.58
C GLU A 17 -13.40 -7.28 -1.64
N PRO A 18 -13.12 -5.96 -1.70
CA PRO A 18 -12.05 -5.37 -0.90
C PRO A 18 -12.41 -5.36 0.60
N PRO A 19 -11.40 -5.48 1.47
CA PRO A 19 -11.60 -5.41 2.92
C PRO A 19 -12.20 -4.08 3.36
N ARG A 20 -12.87 -4.12 4.51
CA ARG A 20 -13.35 -2.93 5.22
C ARG A 20 -12.36 -2.53 6.32
N PHE A 21 -12.26 -1.23 6.58
CA PHE A 21 -11.35 -0.65 7.56
C PHE A 21 -12.13 0.12 8.62
N TYR A 22 -11.59 0.19 9.84
CA TYR A 22 -12.01 1.17 10.85
C TYR A 22 -11.58 2.58 10.43
N ASP A 23 -12.20 3.60 11.01
CA ASP A 23 -11.85 5.01 10.75
C ASP A 23 -10.38 5.34 11.13
N SER A 24 -9.78 4.54 12.00
CA SER A 24 -8.35 4.59 12.34
C SER A 24 -7.43 4.08 11.21
N GLY A 25 -7.98 3.53 10.13
CA GLY A 25 -7.24 2.94 9.01
C GLY A 25 -6.85 1.47 9.20
N SER A 26 -7.16 0.86 10.35
CA SER A 26 -6.87 -0.55 10.62
C SER A 26 -7.90 -1.47 9.97
N LEU A 27 -7.48 -2.66 9.53
CA LEU A 27 -8.38 -3.68 8.98
C LEU A 27 -9.44 -4.09 10.02
N ILE A 28 -10.71 -4.18 9.62
CA ILE A 28 -11.75 -4.72 10.49
C ILE A 28 -11.46 -6.20 10.73
N GLU A 29 -11.31 -6.58 11.99
CA GLU A 29 -10.95 -7.94 12.38
C GLU A 29 -12.10 -8.90 12.03
N PRO A 30 -11.88 -9.90 11.17
CA PRO A 30 -12.93 -10.85 10.76
C PRO A 30 -13.61 -11.55 11.93
N GLU A 31 -12.87 -11.75 13.02
CA GLU A 31 -13.35 -12.43 14.23
C GLU A 31 -14.23 -11.55 15.14
N SER A 32 -14.18 -10.22 14.97
CA SER A 32 -14.95 -9.26 15.76
C SER A 32 -16.45 -9.33 15.47
N ASP A 33 -17.29 -8.84 16.39
CA ASP A 33 -18.76 -8.82 16.21
C ASP A 33 -19.17 -8.11 14.91
N ARG A 34 -18.47 -7.01 14.56
CA ARG A 34 -18.68 -6.28 13.30
C ARG A 34 -18.10 -7.04 12.10
N GLY A 35 -16.92 -7.65 12.24
CA GLY A 35 -16.26 -8.46 11.22
C GLY A 35 -17.06 -9.69 10.79
N ARG A 36 -17.85 -10.28 11.68
CA ARG A 36 -18.76 -11.38 11.35
C ARG A 36 -19.83 -11.01 10.31
N TYR A 37 -20.14 -9.73 10.15
CA TYR A 37 -21.05 -9.23 9.13
C TYR A 37 -20.30 -8.60 7.95
N GLU A 38 -19.30 -7.76 8.22
CA GLU A 38 -18.63 -6.94 7.20
C GLU A 38 -17.38 -7.58 6.59
N GLY A 39 -16.83 -8.63 7.21
CA GLY A 39 -15.55 -9.26 6.88
C GLY A 39 -15.62 -10.74 6.48
N GLN A 40 -16.81 -11.28 6.17
CA GLN A 40 -17.00 -12.72 5.87
C GLN A 40 -16.17 -13.25 4.69
N HIS A 41 -15.74 -12.35 3.79
CA HIS A 41 -14.94 -12.68 2.62
C HIS A 41 -13.44 -12.77 2.93
N LEU A 42 -12.99 -12.29 4.10
CA LEU A 42 -11.60 -12.39 4.56
C LEU A 42 -11.38 -13.76 5.19
N LYS A 43 -10.48 -14.55 4.60
CA LYS A 43 -10.19 -15.90 5.09
C LYS A 43 -8.68 -16.18 5.08
N PRO A 44 -8.18 -17.01 6.01
CA PRO A 44 -6.82 -17.49 5.93
C PRO A 44 -6.63 -18.36 4.68
N LEU A 45 -5.40 -18.45 4.18
CA LEU A 45 -5.11 -19.17 2.93
C LEU A 45 -5.51 -20.66 3.00
N SER A 46 -5.47 -21.26 4.19
CA SER A 46 -5.86 -22.65 4.44
C SER A 46 -7.30 -22.97 4.02
N GLU A 47 -8.22 -21.99 4.10
CA GLU A 47 -9.62 -22.16 3.69
C GLU A 47 -9.78 -22.37 2.18
N TYR A 48 -8.75 -22.00 1.39
CA TYR A 48 -8.74 -22.16 -0.06
C TYR A 48 -7.94 -23.40 -0.53
N SER A 49 -7.47 -24.23 0.40
CA SER A 49 -6.69 -25.44 0.10
C SER A 49 -7.40 -26.44 -0.83
N HIS A 50 -8.74 -26.42 -0.86
CA HIS A 50 -9.56 -27.23 -1.74
C HIS A 50 -9.55 -26.77 -3.21
N CYS A 51 -9.19 -25.52 -3.49
CA CYS A 51 -9.19 -24.97 -4.84
C CYS A 51 -7.99 -25.48 -5.66
N PRO A 52 -8.21 -26.03 -6.87
CA PRO A 52 -7.12 -26.53 -7.68
C PRO A 52 -6.13 -25.48 -8.19
N CYS A 53 -6.59 -24.26 -8.46
CA CYS A 53 -5.75 -23.18 -8.95
C CYS A 53 -5.92 -21.94 -8.09
N LEU A 54 -4.82 -21.52 -7.46
CA LEU A 54 -4.73 -20.31 -6.65
C LEU A 54 -3.79 -19.29 -7.31
N ILE A 55 -4.27 -18.08 -7.48
CA ILE A 55 -3.47 -16.92 -7.91
C ILE A 55 -3.44 -15.96 -6.73
N LEU A 56 -2.26 -15.75 -6.15
CA LEU A 56 -2.04 -14.96 -4.95
C LEU A 56 -1.41 -13.63 -5.30
N LEU A 57 -2.21 -12.57 -5.22
CA LEU A 57 -1.81 -11.21 -5.54
C LEU A 57 -1.57 -10.38 -4.29
N GLY A 58 -0.85 -9.28 -4.48
CA GLY A 58 -0.56 -8.33 -3.43
C GLY A 58 0.69 -7.53 -3.72
N GLU A 59 0.87 -6.46 -2.96
CA GLU A 59 1.94 -5.51 -3.21
C GLU A 59 3.28 -5.97 -2.67
N PRO A 60 4.38 -5.34 -3.11
CA PRO A 60 5.69 -5.58 -2.52
C PRO A 60 5.65 -5.40 -0.99
N GLY A 61 6.32 -6.29 -0.25
CA GLY A 61 6.37 -6.22 1.21
C GLY A 61 5.11 -6.67 1.95
N SER A 62 4.00 -6.91 1.26
CA SER A 62 2.75 -7.36 1.88
C SER A 62 2.83 -8.71 2.58
N GLY A 63 3.86 -9.53 2.31
CA GLY A 63 4.10 -10.82 2.96
C GLY A 63 3.75 -12.05 2.12
N LYS A 64 3.47 -11.91 0.82
CA LYS A 64 3.14 -13.02 -0.10
C LYS A 64 4.14 -14.17 -0.04
N THR A 65 5.44 -13.89 -0.15
CA THR A 65 6.50 -14.91 -0.11
C THR A 65 6.53 -15.67 1.22
N THR A 66 6.20 -15.02 2.34
CA THR A 66 6.12 -15.69 3.64
C THR A 66 4.96 -16.69 3.65
N GLU A 67 3.77 -16.27 3.23
CA GLU A 67 2.60 -17.15 3.10
C GLU A 67 2.82 -18.28 2.10
N PHE A 68 3.47 -17.97 0.97
CA PHE A 68 3.84 -18.94 -0.06
C PHE A 68 4.74 -20.04 0.52
N ARG A 69 5.81 -19.67 1.24
CA ARG A 69 6.73 -20.63 1.86
C ARG A 69 6.05 -21.51 2.90
N GLN A 70 5.14 -20.96 3.70
CA GLN A 70 4.34 -21.74 4.63
C GLN A 70 3.45 -22.75 3.90
N GLU A 71 2.86 -22.36 2.77
CA GLU A 71 2.04 -23.24 1.96
C GLU A 71 2.86 -24.31 1.22
N VAL A 72 4.06 -23.99 0.73
CA VAL A 72 5.04 -24.98 0.22
C VAL A 72 5.31 -26.03 1.28
N HIS A 73 5.69 -25.61 2.48
CA HIS A 73 5.99 -26.52 3.58
C HIS A 73 4.79 -27.42 3.91
N ARG A 74 3.60 -26.84 4.10
CA ARG A 74 2.36 -27.57 4.38
C ARG A 74 2.02 -28.60 3.30
N ARG A 75 2.14 -28.24 2.01
CA ARG A 75 1.84 -29.13 0.88
C ARG A 75 2.86 -30.24 0.73
N THR A 76 4.14 -29.96 0.99
CA THR A 76 5.20 -30.98 1.00
C THR A 76 4.94 -32.01 2.10
N GLU A 77 4.67 -31.58 3.33
CA GLU A 77 4.34 -32.51 4.42
C GLU A 77 3.09 -33.34 4.14
N ALA A 78 2.07 -32.75 3.53
CA ALA A 78 0.85 -33.47 3.15
C ALA A 78 1.11 -34.48 2.02
N ALA A 79 1.92 -34.11 1.02
CA ALA A 79 2.30 -34.98 -0.09
C ALA A 79 3.15 -36.18 0.39
N GLU A 80 4.03 -35.98 1.38
CA GLU A 80 4.80 -37.06 2.01
C GLU A 80 3.91 -38.06 2.74
N LYS A 81 2.86 -37.58 3.43
CA LYS A 81 1.94 -38.44 4.22
C LYS A 81 0.93 -39.20 3.37
N ILE A 82 0.30 -38.52 2.42
CA ILE A 82 -0.86 -39.04 1.67
C ILE A 82 -0.45 -39.56 0.28
N GLY A 83 0.77 -39.23 -0.15
CA GLY A 83 1.30 -39.52 -1.49
C GLY A 83 0.94 -38.41 -2.47
N GLY A 84 1.95 -37.89 -3.16
CA GLY A 84 1.84 -36.76 -4.08
C GLY A 84 3.23 -36.30 -4.52
N SER A 85 3.29 -35.19 -5.23
CA SER A 85 4.57 -34.54 -5.51
C SER A 85 4.45 -33.03 -5.48
N VAL A 86 5.54 -32.35 -5.16
CA VAL A 86 5.61 -30.89 -5.11
C VAL A 86 6.76 -30.44 -5.99
N ILE A 87 6.51 -29.42 -6.81
CA ILE A 87 7.50 -28.67 -7.58
C ILE A 87 7.37 -27.22 -7.12
N ASP A 88 8.39 -26.73 -6.45
CA ASP A 88 8.52 -25.33 -5.99
C ASP A 88 9.55 -24.62 -6.85
N ILE A 89 9.14 -23.53 -7.49
CA ILE A 89 9.95 -22.77 -8.45
C ILE A 89 9.83 -21.29 -8.15
N SER A 90 10.97 -20.66 -7.87
CA SER A 90 11.08 -19.20 -7.84
C SER A 90 11.34 -18.69 -9.25
N LEU A 91 10.37 -17.99 -9.86
CA LEU A 91 10.43 -17.58 -11.27
C LEU A 91 11.55 -16.55 -11.54
N ASN A 92 12.02 -15.84 -10.51
CA ASN A 92 13.13 -14.89 -10.60
C ASN A 92 14.51 -15.55 -10.82
N GLU A 93 14.64 -16.87 -10.65
CA GLU A 93 15.89 -17.60 -10.85
C GLU A 93 16.15 -17.96 -12.33
N TYR A 94 15.13 -17.85 -13.19
CA TYR A 94 15.18 -18.33 -14.57
C TYR A 94 15.19 -17.16 -15.57
N GLY A 95 16.32 -17.02 -16.27
CA GLY A 95 16.55 -15.97 -17.27
C GLY A 95 16.22 -16.34 -18.71
N THR A 96 15.85 -17.60 -19.00
CA THR A 96 15.54 -18.06 -20.36
C THR A 96 14.37 -19.05 -20.38
N ASP A 97 13.59 -19.05 -21.47
CA ASP A 97 12.46 -19.96 -21.67
C ASP A 97 12.89 -21.42 -21.53
N VAL A 98 14.07 -21.76 -22.07
CA VAL A 98 14.65 -23.10 -22.01
C VAL A 98 14.93 -23.51 -20.56
N SER A 99 15.52 -22.62 -19.77
CA SER A 99 15.85 -22.91 -18.36
C SER A 99 14.59 -23.17 -17.52
N LEU A 100 13.55 -22.33 -17.67
CA LEU A 100 12.30 -22.50 -16.93
C LEU A 100 11.54 -23.75 -17.35
N ARG A 101 11.44 -24.00 -18.67
CA ARG A 101 10.82 -25.22 -19.20
C ARG A 101 11.53 -26.46 -18.71
N SER A 102 12.86 -26.48 -18.74
CA SER A 102 13.63 -27.62 -18.24
C SER A 102 13.40 -27.85 -16.75
N ALA A 103 13.36 -26.78 -15.94
CA ALA A 103 13.15 -26.90 -14.50
C ALA A 103 11.81 -27.53 -14.12
N ILE A 104 10.75 -27.27 -14.91
CA ILE A 104 9.41 -27.83 -14.65
C ILE A 104 9.21 -29.15 -15.38
N LEU A 105 9.45 -29.20 -16.69
CA LEU A 105 9.09 -30.33 -17.55
C LEU A 105 10.02 -31.53 -17.41
N ASN A 106 11.27 -31.32 -16.99
CA ASN A 106 12.23 -32.40 -16.75
C ASN A 106 12.34 -32.77 -15.26
N HIS A 107 11.50 -32.21 -14.39
CA HIS A 107 11.50 -32.51 -12.97
C HIS A 107 11.07 -33.97 -12.72
N GLU A 108 11.78 -34.70 -11.87
CA GLU A 108 11.50 -36.13 -11.57
C GLU A 108 10.09 -36.36 -11.06
N SER A 109 9.59 -35.42 -10.25
CA SER A 109 8.23 -35.39 -9.72
C SER A 109 7.17 -35.34 -10.82
N LEU A 110 7.45 -34.66 -11.94
CA LEU A 110 6.51 -34.59 -13.05
C LEU A 110 6.40 -35.94 -13.77
N ALA A 111 7.53 -36.62 -13.98
CA ALA A 111 7.55 -37.96 -14.56
C ALA A 111 6.80 -38.97 -13.68
N THR A 112 6.98 -38.88 -12.36
CA THR A 112 6.27 -39.71 -11.37
C THR A 112 4.76 -39.44 -11.37
N TRP A 113 4.38 -38.16 -11.44
CA TRP A 113 2.98 -37.75 -11.48
C TRP A 113 2.24 -38.18 -12.76
N ARG A 114 2.91 -38.13 -13.92
CA ARG A 114 2.33 -38.56 -15.21
C ARG A 114 1.95 -40.04 -15.22
N ASN A 115 2.71 -40.87 -14.51
CA ASN A 115 2.51 -42.32 -14.45
C ASN A 115 1.77 -42.80 -13.19
N SER A 116 1.12 -41.90 -12.46
CA SER A 116 0.37 -42.23 -11.24
C SER A 116 -0.99 -41.53 -11.22
N GLU A 117 -1.85 -41.90 -10.26
CA GLU A 117 -3.12 -41.20 -9.98
C GLU A 117 -2.96 -40.14 -8.87
N ARG A 118 -1.73 -39.79 -8.50
CA ARG A 118 -1.43 -38.89 -7.37
C ARG A 118 -1.52 -37.43 -7.76
N THR A 119 -1.61 -36.53 -6.78
CA THR A 119 -1.66 -35.08 -7.03
C THR A 119 -0.25 -34.50 -7.21
N LEU A 120 -0.11 -33.54 -8.12
CA LEU A 120 1.07 -32.69 -8.24
C LEU A 120 0.73 -31.27 -7.82
N HIS A 121 1.52 -30.72 -6.90
CA HIS A 121 1.49 -29.31 -6.54
C HIS A 121 2.59 -28.57 -7.30
N LEU A 122 2.20 -27.70 -8.23
CA LEU A 122 3.10 -26.79 -8.93
C LEU A 122 2.97 -25.41 -8.28
N LEU A 123 4.01 -25.00 -7.55
CA LEU A 123 4.04 -23.79 -6.75
C LEU A 123 5.05 -22.83 -7.37
N LEU A 124 4.59 -21.64 -7.78
CA LEU A 124 5.37 -20.67 -8.54
C LEU A 124 5.40 -19.32 -7.80
N ASP A 125 6.56 -18.87 -7.33
CA ASP A 125 6.70 -17.57 -6.65
C ASP A 125 7.27 -16.49 -7.57
N SER A 126 6.94 -15.23 -7.26
CA SER A 126 7.54 -14.02 -7.85
C SER A 126 7.42 -13.90 -9.37
N LEU A 127 6.23 -14.12 -9.94
CA LEU A 127 6.00 -13.96 -11.39
C LEU A 127 6.41 -12.56 -11.92
N ASP A 128 6.15 -11.51 -11.14
CA ASP A 128 6.50 -10.12 -11.47
C ASP A 128 8.00 -9.80 -11.43
N GLU A 129 8.82 -10.68 -10.87
CA GLU A 129 10.27 -10.47 -10.70
C GLU A 129 11.11 -11.38 -11.61
N GLY A 130 10.46 -12.11 -12.52
CA GLY A 130 11.16 -13.01 -13.42
C GLY A 130 12.03 -12.29 -14.44
N GLN A 131 13.28 -12.75 -14.59
CA GLN A 131 14.29 -12.13 -15.47
C GLN A 131 13.90 -12.13 -16.95
N LEU A 132 13.05 -13.08 -17.36
CA LEU A 132 12.49 -13.19 -18.71
C LEU A 132 11.55 -12.05 -19.10
N GLY A 133 11.08 -11.26 -18.13
CA GLY A 133 10.00 -10.31 -18.29
C GLY A 133 8.62 -10.99 -18.28
N ILE A 134 7.64 -10.27 -17.76
CA ILE A 134 6.29 -10.80 -17.46
C ILE A 134 5.58 -11.39 -18.68
N GLU A 135 5.73 -10.77 -19.85
CA GLU A 135 5.08 -11.22 -21.09
C GLU A 135 5.64 -12.56 -21.57
N ASN A 136 6.97 -12.72 -21.57
CA ASN A 136 7.61 -13.96 -21.99
C ASN A 136 7.32 -15.08 -20.98
N LEU A 137 7.40 -14.79 -19.67
CA LEU A 137 7.01 -15.75 -18.63
C LEU A 137 5.58 -16.24 -18.83
N SER A 138 4.65 -15.33 -19.12
CA SER A 138 3.25 -15.67 -19.39
C SER A 138 3.11 -16.63 -20.57
N GLN A 139 3.85 -16.40 -21.66
CA GLN A 139 3.83 -17.28 -22.83
C GLN A 139 4.43 -18.66 -22.54
N VAL A 140 5.56 -18.71 -21.82
CA VAL A 140 6.22 -19.95 -21.44
C VAL A 140 5.33 -20.77 -20.51
N LEU A 141 4.78 -20.16 -19.46
CA LEU A 141 3.87 -20.82 -18.52
C LEU A 141 2.60 -21.30 -19.23
N ARG A 142 2.02 -20.50 -20.13
CA ARG A 142 0.90 -20.95 -20.96
C ARG A 142 1.24 -22.19 -21.77
N SER A 143 2.42 -22.27 -22.37
CA SER A 143 2.85 -23.47 -23.11
C SER A 143 3.03 -24.66 -22.18
N ILE A 144 3.67 -24.48 -21.02
CA ILE A 144 3.87 -25.54 -20.04
C ILE A 144 2.52 -26.09 -19.58
N LEU A 145 1.61 -25.21 -19.18
CA LEU A 145 0.28 -25.62 -18.71
C LEU A 145 -0.48 -26.41 -19.80
N LYS A 146 -0.41 -26.00 -21.06
CA LYS A 146 -0.99 -26.80 -22.18
C LYS A 146 -0.46 -28.22 -22.26
N GLU A 147 0.82 -28.44 -21.98
CA GLU A 147 1.43 -29.79 -21.93
C GLU A 147 1.00 -30.60 -20.70
N LEU A 148 0.57 -29.93 -19.63
CA LEU A 148 0.04 -30.56 -18.41
C LEU A 148 -1.47 -30.81 -18.48
N LYS A 149 -2.15 -30.37 -19.54
CA LYS A 149 -3.62 -30.37 -19.67
C LYS A 149 -4.25 -31.76 -19.48
N THR A 150 -3.59 -32.83 -19.88
CA THR A 150 -4.13 -34.20 -19.76
C THR A 150 -4.28 -34.67 -18.32
N GLY A 151 -3.52 -34.10 -17.37
CA GLY A 151 -3.57 -34.44 -15.94
C GLY A 151 -4.22 -33.35 -15.09
N ILE A 152 -4.94 -32.39 -15.68
CA ILE A 152 -5.33 -31.14 -15.02
C ILE A 152 -6.14 -31.35 -13.73
N ASP A 153 -6.96 -32.40 -13.65
CA ASP A 153 -7.76 -32.75 -12.47
C ASP A 153 -6.91 -33.10 -11.24
N ARG A 154 -5.68 -33.57 -11.48
CA ARG A 154 -4.68 -33.93 -10.47
C ARG A 154 -3.58 -32.87 -10.31
N LEU A 155 -3.67 -31.75 -11.01
CA LEU A 155 -2.75 -30.63 -10.88
C LEU A 155 -3.30 -29.62 -9.86
N ARG A 156 -2.43 -29.14 -8.97
CA ARG A 156 -2.70 -28.06 -8.02
C ARG A 156 -1.72 -26.94 -8.28
N LEU A 157 -2.19 -25.86 -8.92
CA LEU A 157 -1.37 -24.70 -9.25
C LEU A 157 -1.50 -23.63 -8.17
N LEU A 158 -0.38 -23.09 -7.71
CA LEU A 158 -0.36 -21.87 -6.91
C LEU A 158 0.66 -20.93 -7.52
N ILE A 159 0.27 -19.70 -7.84
CA ILE A 159 1.16 -18.70 -8.41
C ILE A 159 1.05 -17.38 -7.66
N THR A 160 2.17 -16.73 -7.37
CA THR A 160 2.17 -15.38 -6.78
C THR A 160 2.58 -14.32 -7.80
N CYS A 161 2.01 -13.12 -7.67
CA CYS A 161 2.38 -11.97 -8.49
C CYS A 161 1.99 -10.65 -7.79
N ARG A 162 2.45 -9.51 -8.33
CA ARG A 162 1.86 -8.20 -8.01
C ARG A 162 0.51 -8.02 -8.69
N THR A 163 -0.35 -7.23 -8.06
CA THR A 163 -1.70 -6.99 -8.55
C THR A 163 -1.70 -6.30 -9.92
N ALA A 164 -0.88 -5.25 -10.08
CA ALA A 164 -0.82 -4.48 -11.32
C ALA A 164 -0.11 -5.20 -12.48
N GLU A 165 0.81 -6.11 -12.16
CA GLU A 165 1.64 -6.85 -13.12
C GLU A 165 0.98 -8.17 -13.56
N TRP A 166 -0.16 -8.53 -12.96
CA TRP A 166 -0.82 -9.80 -13.27
C TRP A 166 -1.29 -9.84 -14.75
N PRO A 167 -0.75 -10.76 -15.58
CA PRO A 167 -0.95 -10.70 -17.01
C PRO A 167 -2.27 -11.35 -17.45
N GLN A 168 -3.10 -10.58 -18.17
CA GLN A 168 -4.40 -11.06 -18.66
C GLN A 168 -4.27 -12.27 -19.59
N THR A 169 -3.17 -12.38 -20.34
CA THR A 169 -2.89 -13.52 -21.23
C THR A 169 -2.75 -14.82 -20.45
N LEU A 170 -2.08 -14.79 -19.29
CA LEU A 170 -1.95 -15.94 -18.39
C LEU A 170 -3.27 -16.23 -17.65
N GLN A 171 -3.98 -15.18 -17.19
CA GLN A 171 -5.32 -15.33 -16.61
C GLN A 171 -6.26 -16.10 -17.54
N ASN A 172 -6.29 -15.71 -18.82
CA ASN A 172 -7.12 -16.35 -19.83
C ASN A 172 -6.68 -17.81 -20.06
N ALA A 173 -5.37 -18.07 -20.13
CA ALA A 173 -4.85 -19.43 -20.29
C ALA A 173 -5.23 -20.35 -19.11
N ILE A 174 -5.22 -19.83 -17.88
CA ILE A 174 -5.67 -20.56 -16.69
C ILE A 174 -7.17 -20.87 -16.79
N HIS A 175 -8.00 -19.90 -17.19
CA HIS A 175 -9.43 -20.11 -17.38
C HIS A 175 -9.80 -21.02 -18.55
N GLU A 176 -8.93 -21.18 -19.54
CA GLU A 176 -9.09 -22.20 -20.60
C GLU A 176 -8.84 -23.63 -20.09
N MET A 177 -8.23 -23.78 -18.91
CA MET A 177 -7.77 -25.06 -18.36
C MET A 177 -8.56 -25.56 -17.17
N TRP A 178 -9.03 -24.66 -16.32
CA TRP A 178 -9.86 -24.98 -15.17
C TRP A 178 -11.21 -24.27 -15.27
N ASP A 179 -12.26 -24.94 -14.80
CA ASP A 179 -13.56 -24.32 -14.60
C ASP A 179 -13.47 -23.12 -13.65
N LYS A 180 -14.37 -22.14 -13.83
CA LYS A 180 -14.39 -20.90 -13.05
C LYS A 180 -14.43 -21.12 -11.53
N ASN A 181 -15.06 -22.21 -11.07
CA ASN A 181 -15.15 -22.54 -9.63
C ASN A 181 -13.85 -23.12 -9.06
N ASN A 182 -12.95 -23.60 -9.93
CA ASN A 182 -11.68 -24.23 -9.56
C ASN A 182 -10.49 -23.26 -9.57
N VAL A 183 -10.72 -22.01 -10.00
CA VAL A 183 -9.73 -20.93 -10.00
C VAL A 183 -10.14 -19.87 -9.00
N LYS A 184 -9.24 -19.51 -8.08
CA LYS A 184 -9.42 -18.36 -7.20
C LYS A 184 -8.25 -17.41 -7.34
N THR A 185 -8.57 -16.16 -7.67
CA THR A 185 -7.63 -15.05 -7.61
C THR A 185 -7.88 -14.29 -6.30
N LEU A 186 -6.90 -14.31 -5.42
CA LEU A 186 -6.95 -13.76 -4.08
C LEU A 186 -5.93 -12.65 -3.92
N GLN A 187 -6.25 -11.64 -3.12
CA GLN A 187 -5.34 -10.58 -2.73
C GLN A 187 -5.11 -10.64 -1.22
N ILE A 188 -3.86 -10.49 -0.81
CA ILE A 188 -3.50 -10.47 0.62
C ILE A 188 -4.00 -9.19 1.28
N ALA A 189 -4.66 -9.32 2.42
CA ALA A 189 -5.17 -8.19 3.18
C ALA A 189 -4.04 -7.49 3.98
N PRO A 190 -4.21 -6.20 4.30
CA PRO A 190 -3.35 -5.49 5.23
C PRO A 190 -3.35 -6.14 6.63
N LEU A 191 -2.36 -5.81 7.46
CA LEU A 191 -2.28 -6.28 8.84
C LEU A 191 -3.41 -5.71 9.68
N ARG A 192 -3.93 -6.53 10.60
CA ARG A 192 -4.89 -6.13 11.63
C ARG A 192 -4.16 -5.45 12.79
N ARG A 193 -4.95 -4.81 13.66
CA ARG A 193 -4.44 -4.28 14.92
C ARG A 193 -3.82 -5.39 15.79
N SER A 194 -4.49 -6.53 15.93
CA SER A 194 -3.95 -7.70 16.64
C SER A 194 -2.59 -8.15 16.11
N ASP A 195 -2.40 -8.10 14.78
CA ASP A 195 -1.14 -8.49 14.14
C ASP A 195 -0.01 -7.50 14.50
N ILE A 196 -0.32 -6.21 14.53
CA ILE A 196 0.61 -5.15 14.97
C ILE A 196 1.01 -5.35 16.44
N GLU A 197 0.06 -5.70 17.30
CA GLU A 197 0.29 -5.94 18.73
C GLU A 197 1.18 -7.18 18.96
N ILE A 198 0.94 -8.27 18.20
CA ILE A 198 1.80 -9.46 18.21
C ILE A 198 3.24 -9.09 17.83
N ALA A 199 3.42 -8.38 16.71
CA ALA A 199 4.74 -7.99 16.25
C ALA A 199 5.45 -7.04 17.23
N ALA A 200 4.73 -6.09 17.84
CA ALA A 200 5.28 -5.21 18.86
C ALA A 200 5.81 -6.03 20.06
N LYS A 201 4.99 -6.94 20.58
CA LYS A 201 5.35 -7.81 21.70
C LYS A 201 6.59 -8.65 21.42
N GLU A 202 6.66 -9.28 20.24
CA GLU A 202 7.81 -10.10 19.83
C GLU A 202 9.10 -9.27 19.64
N ASN A 203 8.98 -7.98 19.30
CA ASN A 203 10.11 -7.05 19.23
C ASN A 203 10.42 -6.35 20.56
N SER A 204 9.86 -6.81 21.68
CA SER A 204 10.03 -6.20 23.00
C SER A 204 9.58 -4.73 23.08
N VAL A 205 8.63 -4.34 22.24
CA VAL A 205 7.96 -3.03 22.28
C VAL A 205 6.62 -3.21 22.98
N GLU A 206 6.27 -2.30 23.90
CA GLU A 206 5.00 -2.35 24.63
C GLU A 206 3.82 -2.11 23.66
N PRO A 207 2.94 -3.11 23.43
CA PRO A 207 1.94 -3.04 22.36
C PRO A 207 0.93 -1.91 22.49
N ASP A 208 0.36 -1.70 23.69
CA ASP A 208 -0.73 -0.74 23.88
C ASP A 208 -0.25 0.69 23.64
N ARG A 209 0.93 1.02 24.19
CA ARG A 209 1.60 2.30 23.95
C ARG A 209 1.97 2.48 22.49
N PHE A 210 2.52 1.46 21.84
CA PHE A 210 2.91 1.57 20.43
C PHE A 210 1.70 1.86 19.55
N VAL A 211 0.60 1.11 19.72
CA VAL A 211 -0.65 1.35 18.99
C VAL A 211 -1.23 2.73 19.33
N LYS A 212 -1.21 3.14 20.60
CA LYS A 212 -1.63 4.48 21.01
C LYS A 212 -0.84 5.57 20.28
N ASN A 213 0.49 5.47 20.25
CA ASN A 213 1.36 6.41 19.54
C ASN A 213 1.03 6.45 18.03
N LEU A 214 0.81 5.29 17.40
CA LEU A 214 0.41 5.20 15.99
C LEU A 214 -0.91 5.94 15.71
N ILE A 215 -1.87 5.87 16.62
CA ILE A 215 -3.17 6.55 16.49
C ILE A 215 -3.02 8.05 16.72
N GLU A 216 -2.39 8.44 17.84
CA GLU A 216 -2.21 9.85 18.23
C GLU A 216 -1.43 10.63 17.16
N LYS A 217 -0.40 10.00 16.56
CA LYS A 217 0.44 10.59 15.51
C LYS A 217 0.00 10.22 14.08
N ARG A 218 -1.19 9.63 13.91
CA ARG A 218 -1.79 9.23 12.61
C ARG A 218 -0.92 8.36 11.72
N ALA A 219 -0.01 7.60 12.31
CA ALA A 219 0.94 6.74 11.63
C ALA A 219 0.42 5.31 11.41
N ALA A 220 -0.82 5.01 11.83
CA ALA A 220 -1.40 3.67 11.75
C ALA A 220 -1.35 3.05 10.34
N CYS A 221 -1.50 3.84 9.28
CA CYS A 221 -1.41 3.37 7.89
C CYS A 221 -0.04 2.79 7.51
N PHE A 222 1.04 3.20 8.18
CA PHE A 222 2.37 2.60 7.99
C PHE A 222 2.52 1.27 8.74
N ALA A 223 1.69 0.98 9.74
CA ALA A 223 1.75 -0.27 10.49
C ALA A 223 0.98 -1.42 9.82
N THR A 224 0.19 -1.14 8.77
CA THR A 224 -0.64 -2.16 8.11
C THR A 224 0.09 -2.98 7.05
N ASN A 225 1.37 -2.68 6.76
CA ASN A 225 2.24 -3.47 5.88
C ASN A 225 3.41 -4.04 6.70
N PRO A 226 3.74 -5.34 6.59
CA PRO A 226 4.79 -5.97 7.39
C PRO A 226 6.16 -5.28 7.31
N ILE A 227 6.54 -4.77 6.13
CA ILE A 227 7.84 -4.12 5.96
C ILE A 227 7.90 -2.81 6.74
N THR A 228 6.92 -1.93 6.54
CA THR A 228 6.89 -0.64 7.24
C THR A 228 6.61 -0.80 8.73
N LEU A 229 5.84 -1.82 9.14
CA LEU A 229 5.71 -2.17 10.54
C LEU A 229 7.05 -2.56 11.15
N ASN A 230 7.84 -3.41 10.48
CA ASN A 230 9.16 -3.80 10.96
C ASN A 230 10.11 -2.59 11.08
N LEU A 231 10.04 -1.65 10.15
CA LEU A 231 10.82 -0.42 10.21
C LEU A 231 10.41 0.46 11.39
N LEU A 232 9.11 0.61 11.62
CA LEU A 232 8.60 1.31 12.79
C LEU A 232 9.06 0.62 14.07
N LEU A 233 8.93 -0.70 14.19
CA LEU A 233 9.33 -1.43 15.39
C LEU A 233 10.84 -1.36 15.65
N LYS A 234 11.68 -1.49 14.61
CA LYS A 234 13.14 -1.40 14.74
C LYS A 234 13.59 -0.03 15.23
N ARG A 235 12.90 1.04 14.84
CA ARG A 235 13.24 2.41 15.23
C ARG A 235 12.67 2.78 16.59
N ASN A 236 11.48 2.29 16.91
CA ASN A 236 10.74 2.67 18.10
C ASN A 236 10.98 1.68 19.25
N GLN A 237 12.25 1.41 19.55
CA GLN A 237 12.62 0.49 20.63
C GLN A 237 12.41 1.13 22.00
N LYS A 238 12.62 2.44 22.09
CA LYS A 238 12.35 3.22 23.29
C LYS A 238 11.19 4.19 23.07
N PRO A 239 10.49 4.56 24.17
CA PRO A 239 9.48 5.61 24.20
C PRO A 239 9.79 6.90 23.42
N GLU A 240 11.02 7.39 23.59
CA GLU A 240 11.52 8.65 23.05
C GLU A 240 11.92 8.57 21.58
N ASP A 241 12.00 7.37 21.00
CA ASP A 241 12.47 7.17 19.62
C ASP A 241 11.38 7.49 18.57
N PHE A 242 10.13 7.70 19.00
CA PHE A 242 9.01 7.97 18.09
C PHE A 242 9.02 9.42 17.62
N PRO A 243 9.12 9.70 16.30
CA PRO A 243 9.28 11.06 15.80
C PRO A 243 8.22 12.02 16.33
N GLU A 244 8.60 13.26 16.60
CA GLU A 244 7.76 14.20 17.36
C GLU A 244 6.56 14.67 16.54
N THR A 245 6.74 14.87 15.23
CA THR A 245 5.72 15.46 14.35
C THR A 245 5.15 14.46 13.35
N GLU A 246 3.90 14.69 12.92
CA GLU A 246 3.29 13.91 11.84
C GLU A 246 4.12 13.99 10.55
N THR A 247 4.66 15.17 10.24
CA THR A 247 5.45 15.40 9.01
C THR A 247 6.72 14.55 8.97
N GLU A 248 7.46 14.44 10.08
CA GLU A 248 8.67 13.60 10.15
C GLU A 248 8.35 12.13 9.91
N ILE A 249 7.25 11.64 10.48
CA ILE A 249 6.83 10.25 10.31
C ILE A 249 6.50 9.96 8.85
N TYR A 250 5.75 10.85 8.21
CA TYR A 250 5.36 10.67 6.81
C TYR A 250 6.55 10.83 5.86
N GLU A 251 7.43 11.81 6.06
CA GLU A 251 8.63 11.99 5.23
C GLU A 251 9.50 10.74 5.27
N GLN A 252 9.79 10.25 6.48
CA GLN A 252 10.63 9.08 6.68
C GLN A 252 9.93 7.79 6.23
N GLY A 253 8.65 7.61 6.54
CA GLY A 253 7.88 6.43 6.17
C GLY A 253 7.69 6.30 4.66
N CYS A 254 7.48 7.40 3.93
CA CYS A 254 7.46 7.38 2.48
C CYS A 254 8.84 7.12 1.87
N LEU A 255 9.92 7.67 2.45
CA LEU A 255 11.28 7.38 2.01
C LEU A 255 11.63 5.89 2.18
N ASP A 256 11.24 5.30 3.31
CA ASP A 256 11.42 3.88 3.59
C ASP A 256 10.72 2.97 2.57
N LEU A 257 9.51 3.33 2.17
CA LEU A 257 8.77 2.63 1.11
C LEU A 257 9.47 2.73 -0.26
N CYS A 258 10.30 3.76 -0.47
CA CYS A 258 11.15 3.90 -1.65
C CYS A 258 12.46 3.09 -1.58
N THR A 259 12.99 2.81 -0.38
CA THR A 259 14.30 2.18 -0.15
C THR A 259 14.23 0.65 -0.06
N GLU A 260 13.51 0.10 0.92
CA GLU A 260 13.65 -1.31 1.32
C GLU A 260 13.21 -2.31 0.24
N LEU A 261 12.27 -1.92 -0.63
CA LEU A 261 11.77 -2.79 -1.69
C LEU A 261 12.73 -2.96 -2.87
N SER A 262 13.83 -2.21 -2.89
CA SER A 262 14.87 -2.31 -3.91
C SER A 262 16.01 -3.25 -3.51
N GLU A 263 16.26 -3.43 -2.20
CA GLU A 263 17.33 -4.29 -1.68
C GLU A 263 16.98 -5.78 -1.81
N GLU A 264 15.71 -6.16 -1.57
CA GLU A 264 15.22 -7.54 -1.80
C GLU A 264 15.19 -7.89 -3.31
N ARG A 265 15.05 -6.90 -4.21
CA ARG A 265 14.90 -7.08 -5.67
C ARG A 265 16.20 -7.31 -6.45
N GLY A 266 17.36 -7.40 -5.79
CA GLY A 266 18.60 -7.63 -6.52
C GLY A 266 18.92 -6.53 -7.53
N ALA A 267 18.61 -5.26 -7.20
CA ALA A 267 18.96 -4.04 -7.96
C ALA A 267 20.49 -3.80 -8.07
N ARG A 268 21.31 -4.85 -7.95
CA ARG A 268 22.74 -4.86 -8.23
C ARG A 268 23.13 -5.62 -9.50
N LYS A 269 22.24 -6.34 -10.21
CA LYS A 269 22.72 -7.23 -11.29
C LYS A 269 22.47 -6.82 -12.74
N ASN A 270 21.51 -5.94 -13.06
CA ASN A 270 21.27 -5.51 -14.46
C ASN A 270 21.25 -3.98 -14.72
N GLY A 271 21.62 -3.15 -13.74
CA GLY A 271 21.70 -1.70 -13.92
C GLY A 271 21.33 -0.97 -12.64
N ILE A 272 22.17 0.00 -12.24
CA ILE A 272 21.79 1.00 -11.24
C ILE A 272 20.52 1.66 -11.79
N GLY A 273 19.41 1.66 -11.04
CA GLY A 273 18.19 2.34 -11.46
C GLY A 273 18.50 3.78 -11.88
N GLU A 274 17.76 4.34 -12.84
CA GLU A 274 18.02 5.69 -13.37
C GLU A 274 17.96 6.74 -12.26
N VAL A 275 17.20 6.45 -11.19
CA VAL A 275 16.93 7.35 -10.09
C VAL A 275 17.23 6.74 -8.71
N SER A 276 17.79 7.55 -7.83
CA SER A 276 18.02 7.24 -6.42
C SER A 276 16.71 7.12 -5.63
N PHE A 277 16.76 6.57 -4.41
CA PHE A 277 15.58 6.45 -3.55
C PHE A 277 14.93 7.80 -3.20
N ALA A 278 15.76 8.82 -2.97
CA ALA A 278 15.28 10.17 -2.75
C ALA A 278 14.63 10.76 -4.00
N GLN A 279 15.19 10.51 -5.19
CA GLN A 279 14.57 10.92 -6.46
C GLN A 279 13.24 10.20 -6.71
N ARG A 280 13.11 8.92 -6.32
CA ARG A 280 11.82 8.21 -6.37
C ARG A 280 10.76 8.87 -5.48
N LEU A 281 11.14 9.35 -4.30
CA LEU A 281 10.23 10.09 -3.42
C LEU A 281 9.81 11.43 -4.01
N GLU A 282 10.71 12.15 -4.69
CA GLU A 282 10.35 13.38 -5.43
C GLU A 282 9.37 13.09 -6.57
N ILE A 283 9.62 12.04 -7.35
CA ILE A 283 8.71 11.62 -8.42
C ILE A 283 7.36 11.19 -7.84
N ALA A 284 7.34 10.44 -6.73
CA ALA A 284 6.09 10.09 -6.04
C ALA A 284 5.33 11.32 -5.55
N SER A 285 6.04 12.36 -5.08
CA SER A 285 5.46 13.67 -4.72
C SER A 285 4.84 14.39 -5.90
N LYS A 286 5.53 14.38 -7.06
CA LYS A 286 4.96 14.90 -8.32
C LYS A 286 3.69 14.15 -8.70
N ILE A 287 3.72 12.82 -8.73
CA ILE A 287 2.55 11.99 -9.07
C ILE A 287 1.39 12.30 -8.11
N ALA A 288 1.67 12.46 -6.82
CA ALA A 288 0.66 12.77 -5.81
C ALA A 288 0.00 14.12 -6.06
N ALA A 289 0.79 15.16 -6.36
CA ALA A 289 0.25 16.48 -6.69
C ALA A 289 -0.69 16.42 -7.90
N TYR A 290 -0.29 15.74 -8.97
CA TYR A 290 -1.11 15.58 -10.16
C TYR A 290 -2.39 14.79 -9.83
N ALA A 291 -2.28 13.70 -9.06
CA ALA A 291 -3.41 12.86 -8.72
C ALA A 291 -4.45 13.60 -7.86
N VAL A 292 -3.97 14.35 -6.85
CA VAL A 292 -4.81 15.08 -5.89
C VAL A 292 -5.43 16.31 -6.53
N PHE A 293 -4.63 17.19 -7.15
CA PHE A 293 -5.12 18.48 -7.65
C PHE A 293 -5.84 18.37 -9.00
N CYS A 294 -5.57 17.34 -9.82
CA CYS A 294 -6.34 17.07 -11.03
C CYS A 294 -7.49 16.08 -10.80
N ASN A 295 -7.69 15.59 -9.58
CA ASN A 295 -8.69 14.56 -9.24
C ASN A 295 -8.59 13.29 -10.11
N LYS A 296 -7.35 12.86 -10.36
CA LYS A 296 -7.02 11.67 -11.17
C LYS A 296 -6.34 10.61 -10.30
N SER A 297 -7.15 9.80 -9.63
CA SER A 297 -6.67 8.84 -8.61
C SER A 297 -6.03 7.55 -9.16
N ILE A 298 -6.13 7.31 -10.47
CA ILE A 298 -5.62 6.10 -11.14
C ILE A 298 -4.42 6.49 -12.00
N ILE A 299 -3.31 5.76 -11.86
CA ILE A 299 -2.15 5.85 -12.73
C ILE A 299 -2.20 4.67 -13.70
N ASP A 300 -2.36 4.97 -14.99
CA ASP A 300 -2.39 3.99 -16.07
C ASP A 300 -0.98 3.79 -16.64
N THR A 301 -0.47 2.56 -16.51
CA THR A 301 0.85 2.17 -17.00
C THR A 301 0.80 1.41 -18.34
N SER A 302 -0.38 1.25 -18.92
CA SER A 302 -0.59 0.55 -20.19
C SER A 302 0.04 1.31 -21.36
N ARG A 303 0.42 0.56 -22.40
CA ARG A 303 0.98 1.16 -23.64
C ARG A 303 -0.07 1.85 -24.49
N GLN A 304 -1.33 1.42 -24.39
CA GLN A 304 -2.46 2.00 -25.11
C GLN A 304 -3.31 2.73 -24.07
N CYS A 305 -3.06 4.03 -23.91
CA CYS A 305 -3.72 4.86 -22.90
C CYS A 305 -5.25 4.64 -22.94
N VAL A 306 -5.82 4.19 -21.83
CA VAL A 306 -7.28 4.20 -21.68
C VAL A 306 -7.63 5.57 -21.11
N SER A 307 -8.11 6.47 -21.97
CA SER A 307 -8.48 7.84 -21.58
C SER A 307 -9.74 7.84 -20.69
N GLY A 308 -9.56 7.53 -19.41
CA GLY A 308 -10.54 7.83 -18.36
C GLY A 308 -10.32 9.24 -17.81
N SER A 309 -11.40 9.94 -17.44
CA SER A 309 -11.32 11.29 -16.86
C SER A 309 -10.59 11.33 -15.51
N ASP A 310 -10.50 10.18 -14.83
CA ASP A 310 -9.83 9.96 -13.55
C ASP A 310 -8.44 9.31 -13.66
N HIS A 311 -7.90 9.17 -14.89
CA HIS A 311 -6.61 8.53 -15.16
C HIS A 311 -5.50 9.54 -15.44
N LEU A 312 -4.33 9.31 -14.82
CA LEU A 312 -3.04 9.88 -15.20
C LEU A 312 -2.27 8.90 -16.06
N THR A 313 -1.74 9.38 -17.18
CA THR A 313 -0.93 8.54 -18.08
C THR A 313 0.56 8.69 -17.78
N MET A 314 1.34 7.68 -18.17
CA MET A 314 2.80 7.75 -18.11
C MET A 314 3.37 8.98 -18.82
N SER A 315 2.78 9.38 -19.96
CA SER A 315 3.27 10.51 -20.75
C SER A 315 2.88 11.88 -20.19
N GLU A 316 1.85 11.96 -19.33
CA GLU A 316 1.55 13.16 -18.54
C GLU A 316 2.56 13.33 -17.39
N LEU A 317 3.00 12.22 -16.80
CA LEU A 317 3.91 12.19 -15.65
C LEU A 317 5.40 12.31 -16.04
N ALA A 318 5.80 11.68 -17.15
CA ALA A 318 7.15 11.67 -17.70
C ALA A 318 7.46 12.96 -18.48
N ARG A 319 7.20 14.09 -17.83
CA ARG A 319 7.49 15.43 -18.34
C ARG A 319 8.35 16.19 -17.35
N ASP A 320 9.03 17.20 -17.86
CA ASP A 320 9.77 18.18 -17.09
C ASP A 320 10.96 17.61 -16.32
N THR A 321 11.58 18.50 -15.53
CA THR A 321 12.61 18.16 -14.57
C THR A 321 12.10 18.38 -13.15
N GLU A 322 12.66 17.61 -12.23
CA GLU A 322 12.46 17.78 -10.79
C GLU A 322 13.78 18.20 -10.13
N ILE A 323 13.70 18.79 -8.94
CA ILE A 323 14.84 19.32 -8.21
C ILE A 323 14.97 18.56 -6.90
N LEU A 324 16.17 18.06 -6.60
CA LEU A 324 16.52 17.47 -5.32
C LEU A 324 17.84 18.07 -4.85
N ASP A 325 17.86 18.63 -3.64
CA ASP A 325 19.05 19.28 -3.05
C ASP A 325 19.72 20.31 -3.97
N GLY A 326 18.90 21.07 -4.72
CA GLY A 326 19.36 22.08 -5.69
C GLY A 326 19.82 21.52 -7.04
N VAL A 327 19.77 20.20 -7.25
CA VAL A 327 20.17 19.53 -8.49
C VAL A 327 18.94 19.12 -9.30
N CYS A 328 18.87 19.59 -10.55
CA CYS A 328 17.83 19.18 -11.50
C CYS A 328 18.10 17.77 -12.04
N PHE A 329 17.05 16.97 -12.18
CA PHE A 329 17.09 15.67 -12.86
C PHE A 329 15.86 15.48 -13.76
N SER A 330 16.03 14.67 -14.81
CA SER A 330 14.97 14.39 -15.79
C SER A 330 13.99 13.34 -15.24
N VAL A 331 12.70 13.54 -15.48
CA VAL A 331 11.66 12.54 -15.16
C VAL A 331 11.28 11.79 -16.44
N SER A 332 12.01 10.72 -16.74
CA SER A 332 11.71 9.81 -17.84
C SER A 332 10.51 8.88 -17.51
N GLU A 333 9.93 8.22 -18.50
CA GLU A 333 8.94 7.15 -18.23
C GLU A 333 9.53 6.03 -17.38
N GLN A 334 10.82 5.73 -17.55
CA GLN A 334 11.50 4.71 -16.76
C GLN A 334 11.64 5.14 -15.30
N ALA A 335 12.00 6.41 -15.05
CA ALA A 335 12.04 6.98 -13.71
C ALA A 335 10.66 6.95 -13.02
N VAL A 336 9.58 7.25 -13.76
CA VAL A 336 8.20 7.12 -13.26
C VAL A 336 7.87 5.66 -12.94
N ARG A 337 8.23 4.69 -13.80
CA ARG A 337 8.03 3.25 -13.52
C ARG A 337 8.80 2.82 -12.28
N GLU A 338 10.01 3.29 -12.08
CA GLU A 338 10.79 3.00 -10.87
C GLU A 338 10.09 3.54 -9.61
N ALA A 339 9.56 4.75 -9.64
CA ALA A 339 8.80 5.32 -8.52
C ALA A 339 7.49 4.56 -8.26
N LEU A 340 6.75 4.19 -9.31
CA LEU A 340 5.52 3.39 -9.21
C LEU A 340 5.77 1.97 -8.69
N SER A 341 6.99 1.47 -8.82
CA SER A 341 7.37 0.15 -8.31
C SER A 341 7.68 0.12 -6.80
N THR A 342 7.66 1.28 -6.13
CA THR A 342 7.88 1.41 -4.68
C THR A 342 6.64 1.00 -3.89
N GLY A 343 6.77 0.90 -2.56
CA GLY A 343 5.67 0.52 -1.67
C GLY A 343 4.65 1.64 -1.43
N ILE A 344 4.86 2.81 -2.03
CA ILE A 344 3.91 3.93 -1.99
C ILE A 344 2.65 3.61 -2.82
N PHE A 345 2.78 2.75 -3.83
CA PHE A 345 1.72 2.45 -4.79
C PHE A 345 1.21 1.01 -4.65
N VAL A 346 -0.04 0.80 -5.05
CA VAL A 346 -0.75 -0.48 -5.05
C VAL A 346 -1.48 -0.68 -6.38
N GLY A 347 -1.54 -1.92 -6.87
CA GLY A 347 -2.33 -2.23 -8.04
C GLY A 347 -3.83 -2.26 -7.74
N ARG A 348 -4.62 -1.64 -8.62
CA ARG A 348 -6.09 -1.67 -8.61
C ARG A 348 -6.67 -2.60 -9.69
N GLY A 349 -5.82 -3.08 -10.58
CA GLY A 349 -6.14 -3.93 -11.71
C GLY A 349 -4.93 -4.01 -12.65
N ALA A 350 -5.05 -4.76 -13.75
CA ALA A 350 -3.98 -4.89 -14.72
C ALA A 350 -3.56 -3.52 -15.27
N ASN A 351 -2.27 -3.19 -15.16
CA ASN A 351 -1.69 -1.90 -15.57
C ASN A 351 -2.30 -0.65 -14.90
N GLN A 352 -2.98 -0.79 -13.76
CA GLN A 352 -3.58 0.31 -13.03
C GLN A 352 -3.03 0.36 -11.62
N LEU A 353 -2.40 1.47 -11.26
CA LEU A 353 -1.91 1.73 -9.91
C LEU A 353 -2.68 2.88 -9.25
N THR A 354 -2.65 2.89 -7.93
CA THR A 354 -3.07 4.02 -7.10
C THR A 354 -2.16 4.11 -5.87
N PHE A 355 -2.33 5.12 -5.03
CA PHE A 355 -1.59 5.22 -3.77
C PHE A 355 -2.06 4.13 -2.80
N LEU A 356 -1.11 3.50 -2.09
CA LEU A 356 -1.39 2.47 -1.08
C LEU A 356 -2.37 2.98 -0.02
N HIS A 357 -2.25 4.25 0.34
CA HIS A 357 -3.21 4.92 1.21
C HIS A 357 -3.44 6.36 0.73
N ARG A 358 -4.69 6.85 0.85
CA ARG A 358 -5.06 8.21 0.46
C ARG A 358 -4.23 9.28 1.18
N THR A 359 -3.92 9.05 2.47
CA THR A 359 -3.09 9.99 3.24
C THR A 359 -1.67 10.14 2.69
N PHE A 360 -1.13 9.12 2.00
CA PHE A 360 0.17 9.26 1.33
C PHE A 360 0.06 10.23 0.15
N ALA A 361 -0.98 10.10 -0.67
CA ALA A 361 -1.23 11.05 -1.76
C ALA A 361 -1.38 12.49 -1.23
N GLU A 362 -2.17 12.68 -0.17
CA GLU A 362 -2.42 14.00 0.42
C GLU A 362 -1.14 14.60 1.03
N PHE A 363 -0.35 13.80 1.74
CA PHE A 363 0.95 14.22 2.26
C PHE A 363 1.93 14.58 1.16
N LEU A 364 2.13 13.67 0.20
CA LEU A 364 3.09 13.84 -0.89
C LEU A 364 2.70 15.00 -1.82
N ALA A 365 1.40 15.25 -2.02
CA ALA A 365 0.91 16.41 -2.75
C ALA A 365 1.21 17.73 -2.03
N ALA A 366 0.96 17.80 -0.71
CA ALA A 366 1.30 18.98 0.10
C ALA A 366 2.81 19.23 0.11
N ARG A 367 3.60 18.16 0.32
CA ARG A 367 5.06 18.16 0.27
C ARG A 367 5.57 18.69 -1.07
N TYR A 368 4.97 18.28 -2.18
CA TYR A 368 5.35 18.75 -3.52
C TYR A 368 5.22 20.26 -3.66
N LEU A 369 4.07 20.84 -3.27
CA LEU A 369 3.87 22.29 -3.36
C LEU A 369 4.84 23.06 -2.43
N GLN A 370 5.12 22.52 -1.24
CA GLN A 370 6.07 23.12 -0.29
C GLN A 370 7.50 23.15 -0.87
N ARG A 371 7.95 22.07 -1.52
CA ARG A 371 9.29 22.00 -2.15
C ARG A 371 9.40 22.80 -3.45
N ARG A 372 8.29 23.04 -4.14
CA ARG A 372 8.24 23.88 -5.35
C ARG A 372 8.26 25.39 -5.06
N GLU A 373 8.20 25.78 -3.78
CA GLU A 373 8.21 27.20 -3.34
C GLU A 373 7.21 28.07 -4.11
N LEU A 374 6.01 27.53 -4.36
CA LEU A 374 4.96 28.25 -5.09
C LEU A 374 4.54 29.53 -4.35
N SER A 375 4.16 30.55 -5.11
CA SER A 375 3.62 31.79 -4.53
C SER A 375 2.31 31.51 -3.79
N SER A 376 1.96 32.37 -2.84
CA SER A 376 0.69 32.23 -2.11
C SER A 376 -0.50 32.26 -3.07
N GLU A 377 -0.47 33.08 -4.10
CA GLU A 377 -1.53 33.17 -5.13
C GLU A 377 -1.68 31.85 -5.91
N GLN A 378 -0.57 31.16 -6.20
CA GLN A 378 -0.59 29.87 -6.88
C GLN A 378 -1.12 28.75 -5.97
N ILE A 379 -0.76 28.75 -4.69
CA ILE A 379 -1.33 27.79 -3.73
C ILE A 379 -2.83 28.06 -3.56
N GLU A 380 -3.21 29.32 -3.43
CA GLU A 380 -4.59 29.74 -3.24
C GLU A 380 -5.47 29.36 -4.44
N SER A 381 -4.97 29.50 -5.68
CA SER A 381 -5.71 29.09 -6.88
C SER A 381 -5.98 27.59 -6.98
N LEU A 382 -5.23 26.76 -6.22
CA LEU A 382 -5.44 25.30 -6.16
C LEU A 382 -6.41 24.89 -5.05
N ILE A 383 -6.47 25.63 -3.94
CA ILE A 383 -7.21 25.21 -2.72
C ILE A 383 -8.55 25.91 -2.52
N PHE A 384 -8.74 27.09 -3.13
CA PHE A 384 -10.00 27.81 -3.09
C PHE A 384 -10.92 27.41 -4.25
N HIS A 385 -12.21 27.36 -3.98
CA HIS A 385 -13.22 27.02 -4.97
C HIS A 385 -13.32 28.16 -6.01
N PRO A 386 -13.23 27.87 -7.31
CA PRO A 386 -13.20 28.90 -8.35
C PRO A 386 -14.51 29.70 -8.44
N GLU A 387 -15.64 29.09 -8.07
CA GLU A 387 -16.97 29.70 -8.19
C GLU A 387 -17.57 30.14 -6.84
N MET A 388 -16.98 29.75 -5.71
CA MET A 388 -17.50 30.06 -4.37
C MET A 388 -16.46 30.87 -3.62
N GLU A 389 -16.65 32.18 -3.63
CA GLU A 389 -15.71 33.12 -3.02
C GLU A 389 -15.45 32.78 -1.54
N GLY A 390 -14.17 32.70 -1.19
CA GLY A 390 -13.74 32.41 0.18
C GLY A 390 -14.02 30.98 0.66
N LYS A 391 -14.45 30.05 -0.18
CA LYS A 391 -14.66 28.64 0.21
C LYS A 391 -13.49 27.76 -0.24
N LEU A 392 -13.05 26.88 0.66
CA LEU A 392 -12.04 25.86 0.35
C LEU A 392 -12.67 24.71 -0.43
N VAL A 393 -11.88 24.06 -1.30
CA VAL A 393 -12.31 22.86 -2.02
C VAL A 393 -12.42 21.68 -1.03
N PRO A 394 -13.63 21.13 -0.77
CA PRO A 394 -13.81 20.13 0.29
C PRO A 394 -12.99 18.85 0.11
N GLN A 395 -12.81 18.41 -1.14
CA GLN A 395 -12.05 17.21 -1.50
C GLN A 395 -10.57 17.32 -1.13
N LEU A 396 -10.05 18.53 -0.98
CA LEU A 396 -8.65 18.83 -0.66
C LEU A 396 -8.43 19.06 0.84
N SER A 397 -9.43 18.86 1.70
CA SER A 397 -9.37 19.24 3.12
C SER A 397 -8.12 18.75 3.86
N GLU A 398 -7.76 17.47 3.70
CA GLU A 398 -6.57 16.90 4.33
C GLU A 398 -5.27 17.47 3.74
N THR A 399 -5.19 17.61 2.41
CA THR A 399 -4.05 18.24 1.74
C THR A 399 -3.87 19.69 2.20
N ILE A 400 -4.96 20.45 2.32
CA ILE A 400 -4.97 21.83 2.82
C ILE A 400 -4.50 21.89 4.27
N ALA A 401 -4.99 20.98 5.12
CA ALA A 401 -4.57 20.89 6.51
C ALA A 401 -3.05 20.61 6.61
N ARG A 402 -2.51 19.73 5.77
CA ARG A 402 -1.06 19.44 5.71
C ARG A 402 -0.24 20.62 5.19
N LEU A 403 -0.75 21.36 4.21
CA LEU A 403 -0.11 22.59 3.73
C LEU A 403 -0.05 23.66 4.81
N ALA A 404 -1.09 23.76 5.64
CA ALA A 404 -1.18 24.74 6.71
C ALA A 404 -0.12 24.53 7.80
N THR A 405 0.23 23.28 8.14
CA THR A 405 1.13 22.91 9.24
C THR A 405 2.42 23.74 9.32
N ASN A 406 3.03 24.06 8.17
CA ASN A 406 4.27 24.84 8.09
C ASN A 406 4.11 26.18 7.36
N ASN A 407 2.88 26.67 7.24
CA ASN A 407 2.55 27.91 6.53
C ASN A 407 1.64 28.78 7.40
N SER A 408 2.26 29.66 8.20
CA SER A 408 1.55 30.54 9.14
C SER A 408 0.56 31.50 8.46
N ARG A 409 0.90 31.98 7.26
CA ARG A 409 0.02 32.84 6.44
C ARG A 409 -1.24 32.07 6.03
N LEU A 410 -1.07 30.85 5.51
CA LEU A 410 -2.18 29.99 5.12
C LEU A 410 -3.02 29.58 6.33
N THR A 411 -2.38 29.21 7.45
CA THR A 411 -3.05 28.90 8.72
C THR A 411 -3.94 30.04 9.18
N THR A 412 -3.43 31.28 9.17
CA THR A 412 -4.20 32.48 9.55
C THR A 412 -5.42 32.67 8.65
N LYS A 413 -5.28 32.43 7.34
CA LYS A 413 -6.41 32.51 6.40
C LYS A 413 -7.44 31.41 6.65
N ILE A 414 -7.01 30.16 6.86
CA ILE A 414 -7.91 29.04 7.12
C ILE A 414 -8.65 29.24 8.44
N LEU A 415 -7.99 29.72 9.50
CA LEU A 415 -8.63 30.04 10.79
C LEU A 415 -9.80 31.01 10.66
N ALA A 416 -9.75 31.93 9.69
CA ALA A 416 -10.82 32.89 9.44
C ALA A 416 -11.99 32.31 8.62
N ILE A 417 -11.78 31.20 7.92
CA ILE A 417 -12.72 30.65 6.92
C ILE A 417 -13.34 29.34 7.42
N ASP A 418 -12.50 28.41 7.83
CA ASP A 418 -12.85 27.05 8.27
C ASP A 418 -11.84 26.57 9.33
N PRO A 419 -11.96 27.03 10.59
CA PRO A 419 -11.08 26.61 11.68
C PRO A 419 -11.19 25.10 11.98
N GLU A 420 -12.33 24.45 11.70
CA GLU A 420 -12.51 23.01 11.95
C GLU A 420 -11.59 22.17 11.06
N LEU A 421 -11.34 22.60 9.83
CA LEU A 421 -10.39 21.94 8.92
C LEU A 421 -9.00 21.79 9.54
N LEU A 422 -8.55 22.73 10.38
CA LEU A 422 -7.24 22.66 11.04
C LEU A 422 -7.17 21.60 12.14
N LEU A 423 -8.29 21.05 12.61
CA LEU A 423 -8.24 19.88 13.49
C LEU A 423 -7.70 18.63 12.77
N ARG A 424 -7.67 18.65 11.43
CA ARG A 424 -7.05 17.62 10.59
C ARG A 424 -5.55 17.82 10.40
N SER A 425 -4.95 18.94 10.83
CA SER A 425 -3.50 19.12 10.76
C SER A 425 -2.81 18.60 12.03
N ASP A 426 -1.48 18.70 12.05
CA ASP A 426 -0.69 18.50 13.26
C ASP A 426 -0.81 19.73 14.16
N VAL A 427 -1.94 19.87 14.86
CA VAL A 427 -2.23 21.02 15.74
C VAL A 427 -1.16 21.22 16.82
N PHE A 428 -0.42 20.17 17.18
CA PHE A 428 0.64 20.26 18.20
C PHE A 428 1.82 21.11 17.74
N SER A 429 2.10 21.14 16.42
CA SER A 429 3.18 21.95 15.85
C SER A 429 2.86 23.44 15.77
N PHE A 430 1.61 23.84 16.04
CA PHE A 430 1.21 25.25 15.97
C PHE A 430 1.79 26.05 17.14
N ASP A 431 2.08 27.33 16.88
CA ASP A 431 2.42 28.27 17.93
C ASP A 431 1.23 28.52 18.87
N GLU A 432 1.49 28.94 20.11
CA GLU A 432 0.46 29.12 21.13
C GLU A 432 -0.60 30.16 20.74
N LYS A 433 -0.25 31.18 19.95
CA LYS A 433 -1.22 32.18 19.48
C LYS A 433 -2.19 31.54 18.49
N SER A 434 -1.68 30.78 17.53
CA SER A 434 -2.49 30.05 16.56
C SER A 434 -3.41 29.02 17.24
N LYS A 435 -2.92 28.32 18.26
CA LYS A 435 -3.74 27.40 19.09
C LYS A 435 -4.85 28.12 19.84
N TYR A 436 -4.54 29.24 20.48
CA TYR A 436 -5.54 30.06 21.17
C TYR A 436 -6.63 30.53 20.20
N THR A 437 -6.24 31.09 19.05
CA THR A 437 -7.19 31.55 18.04
C THR A 437 -8.04 30.41 17.47
N LEU A 438 -7.47 29.22 17.27
CA LEU A 438 -8.22 28.04 16.85
C LEU A 438 -9.32 27.70 17.86
N VAL A 439 -8.98 27.61 19.14
CA VAL A 439 -9.95 27.29 20.20
C VAL A 439 -11.02 28.37 20.31
N GLU A 440 -10.64 29.65 20.32
CA GLU A 440 -11.56 30.78 20.35
C GLU A 440 -12.56 30.73 19.18
N LYS A 441 -12.07 30.47 17.96
CA LYS A 441 -12.91 30.38 16.76
C LYS A 441 -13.86 29.18 16.78
N LEU A 442 -13.39 28.03 17.27
CA LEU A 442 -14.23 26.84 17.43
C LEU A 442 -15.34 27.05 18.47
N LEU A 443 -15.05 27.76 19.56
CA LEU A 443 -16.07 28.11 20.56
C LEU A 443 -17.10 29.10 19.99
N GLN A 444 -16.65 30.13 19.27
CA GLN A 444 -17.55 31.08 18.58
C GLN A 444 -18.50 30.35 17.61
N GLN A 445 -17.98 29.42 16.79
CA GLN A 445 -18.81 28.64 15.86
C GLN A 445 -19.79 27.69 16.56
N PHE A 446 -19.44 27.22 17.76
CA PHE A 446 -20.34 26.41 18.58
C PHE A 446 -21.48 27.26 19.15
N GLU A 447 -21.19 28.48 19.61
CA GLU A 447 -22.18 29.43 20.12
C GLU A 447 -23.14 29.94 19.05
N THR A 448 -22.68 30.09 17.81
CA THR A 448 -23.50 30.59 16.68
C THR A 448 -24.28 29.52 15.93
N GLU A 449 -24.20 28.24 16.33
CA GLU A 449 -24.79 27.09 15.63
C GLU A 449 -24.33 26.92 14.15
N GLU A 450 -23.27 27.61 13.73
CA GLU A 450 -22.71 27.54 12.36
C GLU A 450 -21.88 26.27 12.11
N THR A 451 -21.88 25.35 13.06
CA THR A 451 -21.12 24.11 13.01
C THR A 451 -21.79 23.11 12.05
N SER A 452 -21.07 22.70 11.02
CA SER A 452 -21.45 21.61 10.11
C SER A 452 -21.35 20.27 10.84
N PHE A 453 -22.34 19.98 11.69
CA PHE A 453 -22.35 18.85 12.62
C PHE A 453 -22.49 17.48 11.92
N SER A 454 -21.36 16.85 11.56
CA SER A 454 -21.31 15.39 11.44
C SER A 454 -20.89 14.80 12.80
N ARG A 455 -21.81 14.10 13.47
CA ARG A 455 -21.62 13.56 14.84
C ARG A 455 -20.48 12.54 15.00
N PHE A 456 -19.94 12.00 13.91
CA PHE A 456 -19.08 10.80 13.93
C PHE A 456 -17.56 11.09 13.97
N SER A 457 -17.08 12.27 13.58
CA SER A 457 -15.64 12.61 13.62
C SER A 457 -15.16 13.19 14.97
N ARG A 458 -16.08 13.38 15.93
CA ARG A 458 -15.83 14.16 17.16
C ARG A 458 -14.74 13.58 18.06
N ASP A 459 -14.71 12.28 18.30
CA ASP A 459 -13.85 11.75 19.37
C ASP A 459 -12.36 11.78 19.01
N LEU A 460 -11.98 11.50 17.76
CA LEU A 460 -10.57 11.48 17.34
C LEU A 460 -10.01 12.90 17.12
N SER A 461 -10.79 13.80 16.52
CA SER A 461 -10.33 15.17 16.22
C SER A 461 -10.24 16.04 17.48
N TYR A 462 -11.20 15.95 18.40
CA TYR A 462 -11.20 16.75 19.63
C TYR A 462 -10.33 16.16 20.75
N GLN A 463 -9.98 14.87 20.72
CA GLN A 463 -8.98 14.30 21.63
C GLN A 463 -7.64 15.05 21.58
N ARG A 464 -7.30 15.64 20.42
CA ARG A 464 -6.08 16.47 20.24
C ARG A 464 -6.13 17.76 21.04
N LEU A 465 -7.32 18.31 21.28
CA LEU A 465 -7.50 19.46 22.16
C LEU A 465 -7.43 19.05 23.64
N ARG A 466 -7.71 17.78 24.00
CA ARG A 466 -7.71 17.30 25.40
C ARG A 466 -6.31 17.18 25.99
N THR A 467 -5.29 16.81 25.21
CA THR A 467 -3.89 16.74 25.68
C THR A 467 -3.29 18.12 25.94
N TRP A 468 -3.73 19.15 25.20
CA TRP A 468 -3.37 20.55 25.47
C TRP A 468 -4.25 21.17 26.58
N GLY A 469 -5.54 20.83 26.59
CA GLY A 469 -6.54 21.42 27.48
C GLY A 469 -6.45 21.04 28.96
N GLN A 470 -5.77 19.97 29.36
CA GLN A 470 -5.77 19.57 30.77
C GLN A 470 -5.13 20.60 31.73
N ASN A 471 -4.26 21.51 31.24
CA ASN A 471 -3.65 22.54 32.08
C ASN A 471 -4.20 23.97 31.85
N HIS A 472 -4.88 24.26 30.73
CA HIS A 472 -5.38 25.62 30.41
C HIS A 472 -6.88 25.74 30.17
N PHE A 473 -7.59 24.64 29.87
CA PHE A 473 -9.04 24.69 29.60
C PHE A 473 -9.85 24.94 30.89
N LEU A 474 -9.28 24.65 32.06
CA LEU A 474 -9.88 24.92 33.37
C LEU A 474 -9.55 26.30 33.95
N SER A 475 -8.65 27.06 33.32
CA SER A 475 -8.33 28.44 33.77
C SER A 475 -9.10 29.52 33.01
N CYS A 476 -9.73 29.16 31.88
CA CYS A 476 -10.52 30.08 31.04
C CYS A 476 -12.04 29.86 31.13
N LEU A 477 -12.48 28.87 31.90
CA LEU A 477 -13.86 28.75 32.43
C LEU A 477 -13.87 29.29 33.85
#